data_AF-A0A1F7ZSU5-F1
#
_entry.id   AF-A0A1F7ZSU5-F1
#
_cell.length_a   1.000
_cell.length_b   1.000
_cell.length_c   1.000
_cell.angle_alpha   90.00
_cell.angle_beta   90.00
_cell.angle_gamma   90.00
#
_symmetry.space_group_name_H-M   'P 1'
#
loop_
_entity.id
_entity.type
_entity.pdbx_description
1 polymer ?
#
loop_
_entity_poly.entity_id
_entity_poly.type
_entity_poly.pdbx_seq_one_letter_code
_entity_poly.pdbx_strand_id
1 'polypeptide(L)'
;MEKDIQRRNDQSQPLEGPVQPPTLQQNEPSTPPDGGYGWVCTAAAATINAHSWGFNSAYGVFLAHYLKHDTFPGSPPLKYAFVGSLSVALLLLVSPIATIGVREWGIKPTMFCGVILETASLICASFATEIWQLFLTQGILFGMGVGFLFIPTAAVVPQWFTTKRSLASGISLSGAGLGGLIYSLATNAMIRNLGLQWAFRILGILGFIVNTTCTLLIKDRNSSSSTTTTSPHKQTSMNLTLLRKAEYQLLLGFASFTMLGYFVLMYSLANYANKIGLNASQASIITAIFNLGQAVGRPCIGYFSDRVGRINMAGSMTFLAGILALVVWTNAKSYGVLGFFAVAEGLVGGNFWATIAPLMAEVVGLKEVAAGLNLLWLSIVLPCTFKMAFDQAMEGRPEPVLVAIPIDVSSATFDSVAFENASKELSESAKIPVATTLLGLGSFDETKAQALHMVGTHGAVSANYAVQNADLILALGARLDERVVSDPESLAPKAIKGRAEQSRWDCPV
;
A
#
# COMPACT_ATOMS: atom_id res chain seq x y z
N MET A 1 -22.69 -95.60 29.86
CA MET A 1 -22.80 -94.22 30.37
C MET A 1 -21.42 -93.58 30.51
N GLU A 2 -20.56 -93.74 29.49
CA GLU A 2 -19.15 -93.27 29.52
C GLU A 2 -18.65 -92.91 28.11
N LYS A 3 -19.53 -92.88 27.10
CA LYS A 3 -19.23 -92.42 25.73
C LYS A 3 -19.91 -91.11 25.35
N ASP A 4 -20.77 -90.56 26.22
CA ASP A 4 -21.43 -89.25 26.02
C ASP A 4 -20.75 -88.10 26.78
N ILE A 5 -19.71 -88.37 27.58
CA ILE A 5 -18.94 -87.34 28.29
C ILE A 5 -17.79 -86.80 27.41
N GLN A 6 -17.34 -87.54 26.40
CA GLN A 6 -16.20 -87.14 25.55
C GLN A 6 -16.58 -86.31 24.31
N ARG A 7 -17.87 -86.13 23.99
CA ARG A 7 -18.32 -85.23 22.90
C ARG A 7 -18.69 -83.82 23.35
N ARG A 8 -18.52 -83.48 24.63
CA ARG A 8 -18.80 -82.12 25.16
C ARG A 8 -17.57 -81.26 25.46
N ASN A 9 -16.36 -81.77 25.23
CA ASN A 9 -15.12 -81.02 25.52
C ASN A 9 -14.39 -80.41 24.31
N ASP A 10 -14.91 -80.56 23.09
CA ASP A 10 -14.28 -80.03 21.86
C ASP A 10 -15.04 -78.84 21.22
N GLN A 11 -15.85 -78.13 22.00
CA GLN A 11 -16.45 -76.84 21.60
C GLN A 11 -16.28 -75.78 22.68
N SER A 12 -15.08 -75.67 23.24
CA SER A 12 -14.65 -74.37 23.77
C SER A 12 -14.10 -73.58 22.59
N GLN A 13 -14.95 -72.70 22.02
CA GLN A 13 -14.43 -71.59 21.25
C GLN A 13 -13.34 -70.91 22.08
N PRO A 14 -12.16 -70.59 21.51
CA PRO A 14 -11.22 -69.75 22.23
C PRO A 14 -11.98 -68.50 22.63
N LEU A 15 -12.02 -68.21 23.94
CA LEU A 15 -12.51 -66.94 24.46
C LEU A 15 -11.86 -65.86 23.58
N GLU A 16 -12.67 -65.17 22.78
CA GLU A 16 -12.21 -64.02 22.02
C GLU A 16 -11.51 -63.13 23.04
N GLY A 17 -10.18 -63.04 22.91
CA GLY A 17 -9.41 -62.03 23.64
C GLY A 17 -10.09 -60.68 23.40
N PRO A 18 -10.03 -59.75 24.37
CA PRO A 18 -10.84 -58.54 24.34
C PRO A 18 -10.82 -57.96 22.95
N VAL A 19 -11.99 -57.94 22.29
CA VAL A 19 -12.17 -57.39 20.95
C VAL A 19 -11.53 -56.03 21.00
N GLN A 20 -10.34 -55.90 20.39
CA GLN A 20 -9.71 -54.60 20.28
C GLN A 20 -10.76 -53.76 19.56
N PRO A 21 -11.24 -52.66 20.15
CA PRO A 21 -12.15 -51.78 19.45
C PRO A 21 -11.47 -51.48 18.11
N PRO A 22 -12.20 -51.51 16.97
CA PRO A 22 -11.59 -51.31 15.67
C PRO A 22 -10.70 -50.09 15.81
N THR A 23 -9.39 -50.28 15.63
CA THR A 23 -8.45 -49.18 15.59
C THR A 23 -9.00 -48.28 14.49
N LEU A 24 -9.72 -47.23 14.90
CA LEU A 24 -9.96 -46.08 14.07
C LEU A 24 -8.54 -45.74 13.63
N GLN A 25 -8.23 -46.03 12.37
CA GLN A 25 -7.08 -45.43 11.72
C GLN A 25 -7.33 -43.94 11.92
N GLN A 26 -6.75 -43.39 12.97
CA GLN A 26 -6.58 -41.96 13.11
C GLN A 26 -5.80 -41.65 11.84
N ASN A 27 -6.49 -41.05 10.86
CA ASN A 27 -5.85 -40.55 9.66
C ASN A 27 -4.74 -39.64 10.17
N GLU A 28 -3.52 -40.17 10.27
CA GLU A 28 -2.36 -39.34 10.53
C GLU A 28 -2.41 -38.26 9.46
N PRO A 29 -2.30 -36.97 9.82
CA PRO A 29 -2.39 -35.90 8.84
C PRO A 29 -1.32 -36.16 7.80
N SER A 30 -1.75 -36.61 6.61
CA SER A 30 -0.82 -37.05 5.56
C SER A 30 0.21 -35.95 5.35
N THR A 31 1.49 -36.31 5.43
CA THR A 31 2.60 -35.37 5.25
C THR A 31 2.40 -34.61 3.93
N PRO A 32 2.62 -33.29 3.88
CA PRO A 32 2.45 -32.53 2.65
C PRO A 32 3.27 -33.14 1.50
N PRO A 33 2.72 -33.23 0.29
CA PRO A 33 3.31 -34.00 -0.81
C PRO A 33 4.54 -33.32 -1.43
N ASP A 34 4.85 -32.07 -1.04
CA ASP A 34 5.96 -31.29 -1.60
C ASP A 34 5.93 -31.14 -3.14
N GLY A 35 4.71 -31.15 -3.70
CA GLY A 35 4.47 -31.06 -5.13
C GLY A 35 3.05 -31.43 -5.55
N GLY A 36 2.92 -32.00 -6.74
CA GLY A 36 1.64 -32.39 -7.34
C GLY A 36 0.70 -31.20 -7.53
N TYR A 37 -0.54 -31.32 -7.05
CA TYR A 37 -1.56 -30.27 -7.14
C TYR A 37 -1.20 -28.99 -6.38
N GLY A 38 -0.23 -29.04 -5.46
CA GLY A 38 0.32 -27.85 -4.81
C GLY A 38 0.90 -26.84 -5.81
N TRP A 39 1.49 -27.30 -6.91
CA TRP A 39 1.99 -26.41 -7.97
C TRP A 39 0.88 -25.76 -8.78
N VAL A 40 -0.25 -26.45 -8.98
CA VAL A 40 -1.46 -25.86 -9.59
C VAL A 40 -2.00 -24.76 -8.70
N CYS A 41 -2.11 -25.01 -7.39
CA CYS A 41 -2.51 -23.99 -6.42
C CYS A 41 -1.53 -22.81 -6.38
N THR A 42 -0.23 -23.08 -6.50
CA THR A 42 0.82 -22.05 -6.52
C THR A 42 0.70 -21.17 -7.76
N ALA A 43 0.50 -21.76 -8.95
CA ALA A 43 0.30 -21.02 -10.19
C ALA A 43 -1.00 -20.21 -10.18
N ALA A 44 -2.11 -20.80 -9.70
CA ALA A 44 -3.38 -20.10 -9.54
C ALA A 44 -3.26 -18.91 -8.56
N ALA A 45 -2.58 -19.09 -7.43
CA ALA A 45 -2.31 -18.02 -6.49
C ALA A 45 -1.38 -16.94 -7.06
N ALA A 46 -0.40 -17.32 -7.89
CA ALA A 46 0.43 -16.37 -8.63
C ALA A 46 -0.39 -15.49 -9.57
N THR A 47 -1.29 -16.11 -10.34
CA THR A 47 -2.16 -15.37 -11.24
C THR A 47 -3.13 -14.45 -10.49
N ILE A 48 -3.71 -14.91 -9.37
CA ILE A 48 -4.55 -14.06 -8.50
C ILE A 48 -3.73 -12.87 -7.97
N ASN A 49 -2.51 -13.11 -7.46
CA ASN A 49 -1.64 -12.04 -7.00
C ASN A 49 -1.31 -11.03 -8.11
N ALA A 50 -1.12 -11.50 -9.35
CA ALA A 50 -0.92 -10.62 -10.50
C ALA A 50 -2.15 -9.72 -10.77
N HIS A 51 -3.35 -10.29 -10.67
CA HIS A 51 -4.62 -9.59 -10.90
C HIS A 51 -5.15 -8.86 -9.67
N SER A 52 -4.40 -8.79 -8.58
CA SER A 52 -4.80 -8.01 -7.42
C SER A 52 -3.73 -6.98 -7.06
N TRP A 53 -2.54 -7.44 -6.64
CA TRP A 53 -1.42 -6.55 -6.36
C TRP A 53 -0.88 -5.86 -7.62
N GLY A 54 -0.99 -6.50 -8.79
CA GLY A 54 -0.63 -5.85 -10.05
C GLY A 54 -1.58 -4.71 -10.43
N PHE A 55 -2.88 -4.87 -10.20
CA PHE A 55 -3.85 -3.78 -10.35
C PHE A 55 -3.58 -2.66 -9.33
N ASN A 56 -3.28 -3.01 -8.07
CA ASN A 56 -2.89 -2.03 -7.05
C ASN A 56 -1.63 -1.26 -7.47
N SER A 57 -0.64 -1.93 -8.06
CA SER A 57 0.58 -1.29 -8.57
C SER A 57 0.29 -0.32 -9.72
N ALA A 58 -0.69 -0.63 -10.59
CA ALA A 58 -1.13 0.25 -11.66
C ALA A 58 -1.83 1.53 -11.13
N TYR A 59 -2.19 1.59 -9.85
CA TYR A 59 -2.71 2.82 -9.22
C TYR A 59 -1.78 4.03 -9.40
N GLY A 60 -0.45 3.82 -9.39
CA GLY A 60 0.49 4.92 -9.65
C GLY A 60 0.30 5.57 -11.02
N VAL A 61 -0.15 4.82 -12.03
CA VAL A 61 -0.46 5.34 -13.37
C VAL A 61 -1.78 6.10 -13.38
N PHE A 62 -2.81 5.58 -12.71
CA PHE A 62 -4.09 6.28 -12.52
C PHE A 62 -3.89 7.60 -11.77
N LEU A 63 -3.12 7.58 -10.67
CA LEU A 63 -2.74 8.76 -9.89
C LEU A 63 -2.07 9.82 -10.77
N ALA A 64 -1.07 9.44 -11.57
CA ALA A 64 -0.40 10.36 -12.49
C ALA A 64 -1.37 10.96 -13.52
N HIS A 65 -2.33 10.17 -14.01
CA HIS A 65 -3.35 10.66 -14.93
C HIS A 65 -4.30 11.67 -14.26
N TYR A 66 -4.77 11.37 -13.04
CA TYR A 66 -5.65 12.25 -12.26
C TYR A 66 -5.03 13.60 -11.98
N LEU A 67 -3.77 13.61 -11.55
CA LEU A 67 -3.03 14.84 -11.26
C LEU A 67 -2.75 15.66 -12.53
N LYS A 68 -2.48 15.00 -13.65
CA LYS A 68 -2.14 15.69 -14.91
C LYS A 68 -3.34 16.34 -15.60
N HIS A 69 -4.52 15.73 -15.52
CA HIS A 69 -5.71 16.19 -16.24
C HIS A 69 -6.75 16.86 -15.34
N ASP A 70 -6.43 17.09 -14.06
CA ASP A 70 -7.36 17.60 -13.05
C ASP A 70 -8.72 16.89 -13.10
N THR A 71 -8.70 15.56 -13.13
CA THR A 71 -9.90 14.74 -13.41
C THR A 71 -11.03 15.00 -12.42
N PHE A 72 -10.70 15.40 -11.19
CA PHE A 72 -11.67 15.83 -10.17
C PHE A 72 -11.26 17.22 -9.68
N PRO A 73 -11.82 18.28 -10.29
CA PRO A 73 -11.41 19.66 -10.03
C PRO A 73 -11.44 20.03 -8.55
N GLY A 74 -10.40 20.76 -8.11
CA GLY A 74 -10.30 21.25 -6.72
C GLY A 74 -9.92 20.19 -5.69
N SER A 75 -9.52 18.98 -6.11
CA SER A 75 -9.05 17.93 -5.20
C SER A 75 -7.54 17.98 -5.01
N PRO A 76 -7.04 18.13 -3.76
CA PRO A 76 -5.60 18.16 -3.51
C PRO A 76 -4.95 16.79 -3.82
N PRO A 77 -3.68 16.77 -4.26
CA PRO A 77 -2.94 15.55 -4.59
C PRO A 77 -2.98 14.46 -3.51
N LEU A 78 -3.00 14.87 -2.23
CA LEU A 78 -3.07 13.96 -1.10
C LEU A 78 -4.33 13.10 -1.08
N LYS A 79 -5.50 13.64 -1.49
CA LYS A 79 -6.73 12.84 -1.52
C LYS A 79 -6.58 11.64 -2.48
N TYR A 80 -5.91 11.83 -3.61
CA TYR A 80 -5.63 10.72 -4.52
C TYR A 80 -4.62 9.72 -3.93
N ALA A 81 -3.55 10.18 -3.28
CA ALA A 81 -2.62 9.28 -2.60
C ALA A 81 -3.30 8.48 -1.46
N PHE A 82 -4.29 9.08 -0.81
CA PHE A 82 -5.08 8.48 0.26
C PHE A 82 -5.92 7.30 -0.25
N VAL A 83 -6.51 7.37 -1.45
CA VAL A 83 -7.30 6.26 -2.03
C VAL A 83 -6.45 4.99 -2.17
N GLY A 84 -5.27 5.10 -2.77
CA GLY A 84 -4.37 3.96 -2.97
C GLY A 84 -3.91 3.35 -1.64
N SER A 85 -3.58 4.20 -0.66
CA SER A 85 -3.14 3.75 0.68
C SER A 85 -4.26 3.07 1.46
N LEU A 86 -5.48 3.63 1.39
CA LEU A 86 -6.68 3.05 2.02
C LEU A 86 -6.96 1.63 1.51
N SER A 87 -6.72 1.38 0.22
CA SER A 87 -6.91 0.06 -0.37
C SER A 87 -6.01 -1.02 0.26
N VAL A 88 -4.73 -0.70 0.50
CA VAL A 88 -3.79 -1.62 1.13
C VAL A 88 -4.12 -1.82 2.61
N ALA A 89 -4.52 -0.74 3.30
CA ALA A 89 -4.92 -0.83 4.70
C ALA A 89 -6.13 -1.76 4.88
N LEU A 90 -7.15 -1.64 4.03
CA LEU A 90 -8.36 -2.45 4.12
C LEU A 90 -8.17 -3.91 3.70
N LEU A 91 -7.27 -4.16 2.74
CA LEU A 91 -6.80 -5.51 2.43
C LEU A 91 -6.27 -6.24 3.67
N LEU A 92 -5.52 -5.55 4.52
CA LEU A 92 -4.93 -6.12 5.72
C LEU A 92 -5.93 -6.18 6.89
N LEU A 93 -6.76 -5.15 7.06
CA LEU A 93 -7.80 -5.07 8.09
C LEU A 93 -8.90 -6.12 7.91
N VAL A 94 -9.21 -6.53 6.69
CA VAL A 94 -10.23 -7.57 6.43
C VAL A 94 -9.73 -8.98 6.77
N SER A 95 -8.46 -9.17 7.10
CA SER A 95 -7.87 -10.50 7.35
C SER A 95 -8.59 -11.36 8.40
N PRO A 96 -9.08 -10.82 9.56
CA PRO A 96 -9.84 -11.64 10.50
C PRO A 96 -11.20 -12.06 9.91
N ILE A 97 -11.86 -11.17 9.17
CA ILE A 97 -13.15 -11.43 8.53
C ILE A 97 -12.99 -12.48 7.43
N ALA A 98 -11.97 -12.35 6.58
CA ALA A 98 -11.63 -13.33 5.56
C ALA A 98 -11.32 -14.71 6.17
N THR A 99 -10.56 -14.74 7.28
CA THR A 99 -10.25 -16.00 7.96
C THR A 99 -11.49 -16.65 8.59
N ILE A 100 -12.38 -15.86 9.20
CA ILE A 100 -13.67 -16.36 9.70
C ILE A 100 -14.51 -16.88 8.54
N GLY A 101 -14.56 -16.16 7.42
CA GLY A 101 -15.26 -16.59 6.20
C GLY A 101 -14.75 -17.95 5.69
N VAL A 102 -13.43 -18.14 5.61
CA VAL A 102 -12.85 -19.43 5.22
C VAL A 102 -13.24 -20.54 6.20
N ARG A 103 -13.30 -20.24 7.50
CA ARG A 103 -13.67 -21.22 8.54
C ARG A 103 -15.15 -21.62 8.47
N GLU A 104 -16.05 -20.66 8.31
CA GLU A 104 -17.51 -20.90 8.39
C GLU A 104 -18.10 -21.32 7.03
N TRP A 105 -17.61 -20.75 5.93
CA TRP A 105 -18.17 -20.96 4.57
C TRP A 105 -17.24 -21.74 3.64
N GLY A 106 -16.00 -22.01 4.07
CA GLY A 106 -14.98 -22.60 3.23
C GLY A 106 -14.24 -21.58 2.36
N ILE A 107 -13.17 -22.06 1.71
CA ILE A 107 -12.28 -21.19 0.94
C ILE A 107 -12.92 -20.59 -0.31
N LYS A 108 -13.67 -21.39 -1.09
CA LYS A 108 -14.19 -20.97 -2.39
C LYS A 108 -15.24 -19.86 -2.28
N PRO A 109 -16.29 -19.98 -1.45
CA PRO A 109 -17.28 -18.90 -1.30
C PRO A 109 -16.64 -17.59 -0.82
N THR A 110 -15.67 -17.68 0.09
CA THR A 110 -14.93 -16.52 0.61
C THR A 110 -14.15 -15.82 -0.50
N MET A 111 -13.42 -16.59 -1.32
CA MET A 111 -12.69 -16.03 -2.45
C MET A 111 -13.62 -15.48 -3.55
N PHE A 112 -14.76 -16.13 -3.83
CA PHE A 112 -15.75 -15.59 -4.78
C PHE A 112 -16.33 -14.25 -4.34
N CYS A 113 -16.55 -14.06 -3.03
CA CYS A 113 -16.89 -12.75 -2.50
C CYS A 113 -15.80 -11.72 -2.86
N GLY A 114 -14.52 -12.08 -2.69
CA GLY A 114 -13.40 -11.26 -3.12
C GLY A 114 -13.41 -10.90 -4.60
N VAL A 115 -13.63 -11.88 -5.49
CA VAL A 115 -13.74 -11.66 -6.95
C VAL A 115 -14.83 -10.65 -7.28
N ILE A 116 -16.02 -10.80 -6.68
CA ILE A 116 -17.16 -9.92 -6.93
C ILE A 116 -16.85 -8.50 -6.46
N LEU A 117 -16.30 -8.34 -5.25
CA LEU A 117 -15.96 -7.03 -4.69
C LEU A 117 -14.86 -6.32 -5.50
N GLU A 118 -13.79 -7.03 -5.86
CA GLU A 118 -12.70 -6.49 -6.70
C GLU A 118 -13.22 -6.09 -8.08
N THR A 119 -14.03 -6.93 -8.72
CA THR A 119 -14.64 -6.62 -10.03
C THR A 119 -15.55 -5.40 -9.95
N ALA A 120 -16.49 -5.41 -8.99
CA ALA A 120 -17.43 -4.31 -8.79
C ALA A 120 -16.69 -3.00 -8.53
N SER A 121 -15.60 -3.04 -7.77
CA SER A 121 -14.79 -1.85 -7.49
C SER A 121 -14.23 -1.19 -8.75
N LEU A 122 -13.67 -1.98 -9.67
CA LEU A 122 -13.09 -1.47 -10.91
C LEU A 122 -14.18 -0.99 -11.87
N ILE A 123 -15.27 -1.75 -12.02
CA ILE A 123 -16.39 -1.35 -12.88
C ILE A 123 -17.05 -0.06 -12.37
N CYS A 124 -17.33 0.03 -11.07
CA CYS A 124 -17.91 1.24 -10.46
C CYS A 124 -16.96 2.44 -10.53
N ALA A 125 -15.65 2.24 -10.36
CA ALA A 125 -14.66 3.30 -10.53
C ALA A 125 -14.67 3.91 -11.96
N SER A 126 -15.09 3.15 -12.97
CA SER A 126 -15.24 3.66 -14.35
C SER A 126 -16.33 4.72 -14.52
N PHE A 127 -17.23 4.85 -13.55
CA PHE A 127 -18.31 5.84 -13.53
C PHE A 127 -18.04 6.98 -12.54
N ALA A 128 -16.84 7.04 -11.97
CA ALA A 128 -16.53 8.02 -10.94
C ALA A 128 -16.46 9.45 -11.54
N THR A 129 -17.32 10.34 -11.04
CA THR A 129 -17.35 11.78 -11.33
C THR A 129 -16.82 12.62 -10.17
N GLU A 130 -16.79 12.05 -8.96
CA GLU A 130 -16.37 12.74 -7.74
C GLU A 130 -15.28 11.93 -7.00
N ILE A 131 -14.33 12.62 -6.35
CA ILE A 131 -13.22 11.94 -5.67
C ILE A 131 -13.67 11.01 -4.53
N TRP A 132 -14.78 11.33 -3.88
CA TRP A 132 -15.32 10.47 -2.81
C TRP A 132 -15.76 9.09 -3.32
N GLN A 133 -16.14 9.00 -4.59
CA GLN A 133 -16.50 7.73 -5.22
C GLN A 133 -15.27 6.84 -5.40
N LEU A 134 -14.07 7.43 -5.58
CA LEU A 134 -12.82 6.68 -5.61
C LEU A 134 -12.44 6.10 -4.23
N PHE A 135 -12.75 6.81 -3.14
CA PHE A 135 -12.57 6.26 -1.79
C PHE A 135 -13.41 5.00 -1.57
N LEU A 136 -14.67 5.01 -2.00
CA LEU A 136 -15.55 3.85 -1.84
C LEU A 136 -15.15 2.70 -2.77
N THR A 137 -14.86 3.01 -4.04
CA THR A 137 -14.57 1.98 -5.05
C THR A 137 -13.14 1.46 -4.90
N GLN A 138 -12.13 2.28 -5.23
CA GLN A 138 -10.73 1.85 -5.24
C GLN A 138 -10.08 1.77 -3.86
N GLY A 139 -10.60 2.50 -2.86
CA GLY A 139 -10.15 2.37 -1.48
C GLY A 139 -10.79 1.16 -0.81
N ILE A 140 -12.09 1.27 -0.50
CA ILE A 140 -12.79 0.30 0.33
C ILE A 140 -13.08 -1.00 -0.41
N LEU A 141 -13.83 -0.93 -1.50
CA LEU A 141 -14.35 -2.12 -2.16
C LEU A 141 -13.24 -2.96 -2.80
N PHE A 142 -12.28 -2.30 -3.46
CA PHE A 142 -11.09 -2.94 -4.02
C PHE A 142 -10.21 -3.54 -2.93
N GLY A 143 -9.90 -2.78 -1.86
CA GLY A 143 -9.09 -3.27 -0.75
C GLY A 143 -9.67 -4.52 -0.08
N MET A 144 -10.98 -4.50 0.22
CA MET A 144 -11.69 -5.66 0.76
C MET A 144 -11.69 -6.84 -0.23
N GLY A 145 -11.96 -6.58 -1.51
CA GLY A 145 -11.98 -7.61 -2.55
C GLY A 145 -10.64 -8.33 -2.68
N VAL A 146 -9.55 -7.57 -2.76
CA VAL A 146 -8.20 -8.13 -2.76
C VAL A 146 -7.90 -8.89 -1.46
N GLY A 147 -8.30 -8.37 -0.30
CA GLY A 147 -8.10 -9.06 0.98
C GLY A 147 -8.77 -10.43 1.04
N PHE A 148 -10.01 -10.56 0.54
CA PHE A 148 -10.71 -11.84 0.44
C PHE A 148 -10.09 -12.83 -0.56
N LEU A 149 -9.24 -12.37 -1.48
CA LEU A 149 -8.47 -13.22 -2.41
C LEU A 149 -7.08 -13.57 -1.86
N PHE A 150 -6.37 -12.58 -1.34
CA PHE A 150 -4.99 -12.69 -0.89
C PHE A 150 -4.87 -13.51 0.39
N ILE A 151 -5.71 -13.24 1.40
CA ILE A 151 -5.59 -13.87 2.71
C ILE A 151 -5.77 -15.40 2.64
N PRO A 152 -6.79 -15.94 1.95
CA PRO A 152 -6.93 -17.39 1.82
C PRO A 152 -5.81 -18.03 0.99
N THR A 153 -5.39 -17.40 -0.11
CA THR A 153 -4.34 -17.96 -0.99
C THR A 153 -2.97 -17.99 -0.31
N ALA A 154 -2.64 -16.96 0.48
CA ALA A 154 -1.42 -16.92 1.29
C ALA A 154 -1.36 -18.04 2.34
N ALA A 155 -2.51 -18.44 2.88
CA ALA A 155 -2.60 -19.54 3.84
C ALA A 155 -2.56 -20.94 3.18
N VAL A 156 -3.08 -21.09 1.95
CA VAL A 156 -3.16 -22.41 1.27
C VAL A 156 -1.81 -22.88 0.72
N VAL A 157 -1.06 -22.00 0.05
CA VAL A 157 0.18 -22.42 -0.65
C VAL A 157 1.15 -23.16 0.28
N PRO A 158 1.47 -22.66 1.49
CA PRO A 158 2.40 -23.33 2.39
C PRO A 158 1.95 -24.72 2.88
N GLN A 159 0.64 -25.03 2.83
CA GLN A 159 0.09 -26.30 3.31
C GLN A 159 0.48 -27.49 2.43
N TRP A 160 0.83 -27.22 1.17
CA TRP A 160 1.19 -28.26 0.19
C TRP A 160 2.66 -28.66 0.25
N PHE A 161 3.50 -27.90 0.97
CA PHE A 161 4.95 -28.03 0.95
C PHE A 161 5.58 -28.05 2.35
N THR A 162 6.60 -28.89 2.53
CA THR A 162 7.51 -28.89 3.68
C THR A 162 8.85 -28.31 3.30
N THR A 163 9.55 -28.93 2.34
CA THR A 163 10.92 -28.58 1.93
C THR A 163 10.99 -27.45 0.90
N LYS A 164 9.92 -27.26 0.11
CA LYS A 164 9.85 -26.22 -0.95
C LYS A 164 8.90 -25.08 -0.60
N ARG A 165 8.66 -24.87 0.69
CA ARG A 165 7.60 -23.98 1.18
C ARG A 165 7.89 -22.53 0.81
N SER A 166 9.10 -22.04 1.02
CA SER A 166 9.46 -20.68 0.65
C SER A 166 9.53 -20.50 -0.86
N LEU A 167 10.02 -21.49 -1.61
CA LEU A 167 9.97 -21.44 -3.07
C LEU A 167 8.54 -21.29 -3.60
N ALA A 168 7.61 -22.10 -3.11
CA ALA A 168 6.21 -22.04 -3.52
C ALA A 168 5.56 -20.70 -3.16
N SER A 169 5.78 -20.18 -1.94
CA SER A 169 5.34 -18.85 -1.55
C SER A 169 5.96 -17.75 -2.43
N GLY A 170 7.26 -17.85 -2.73
CA GLY A 170 7.98 -16.95 -3.62
C GLY A 170 7.42 -16.89 -5.03
N ILE A 171 7.08 -18.05 -5.62
CA ILE A 171 6.44 -18.14 -6.95
C ILE A 171 5.00 -17.62 -6.91
N SER A 172 4.23 -17.94 -5.86
CA SER A 172 2.89 -17.37 -5.69
C SER A 172 2.94 -15.84 -5.61
N LEU A 173 3.92 -15.28 -4.91
CA LEU A 173 4.02 -13.84 -4.73
C LEU A 173 4.73 -13.13 -5.89
N SER A 174 5.53 -13.82 -6.70
CA SER A 174 6.15 -13.22 -7.90
C SER A 174 5.11 -12.72 -8.91
N GLY A 175 3.91 -13.33 -8.90
CA GLY A 175 2.77 -12.87 -9.68
C GLY A 175 2.46 -11.39 -9.47
N ALA A 176 2.56 -10.88 -8.24
CA ALA A 176 2.34 -9.46 -7.94
C ALA A 176 3.32 -8.54 -8.70
N GLY A 177 4.61 -8.90 -8.74
CA GLY A 177 5.62 -8.15 -9.48
C GLY A 177 5.41 -8.22 -10.99
N LEU A 178 5.11 -9.41 -11.52
CA LEU A 178 4.83 -9.58 -12.94
C LEU A 178 3.57 -8.84 -13.37
N GLY A 179 2.49 -8.93 -12.58
CA GLY A 179 1.27 -8.16 -12.78
C GLY A 179 1.53 -6.66 -12.70
N GLY A 180 2.32 -6.20 -11.72
CA GLY A 180 2.68 -4.78 -11.59
C GLY A 180 3.42 -4.26 -12.82
N LEU A 181 4.34 -5.03 -13.39
CA LEU A 181 5.01 -4.72 -14.66
C LEU A 181 3.99 -4.64 -15.81
N ILE A 182 3.20 -5.69 -16.02
CA ILE A 182 2.26 -5.79 -17.15
C ILE A 182 1.22 -4.68 -17.06
N TYR A 183 0.57 -4.51 -15.91
CA TYR A 183 -0.52 -3.56 -15.75
C TYR A 183 -0.06 -2.11 -15.65
N SER A 184 1.15 -1.82 -15.17
CA SER A 184 1.67 -0.43 -15.24
C SER A 184 1.84 0.03 -16.69
N LEU A 185 2.36 -0.84 -17.56
CA LEU A 185 2.54 -0.52 -18.98
C LEU A 185 1.21 -0.57 -19.74
N ALA A 186 0.41 -1.63 -19.53
CA ALA A 186 -0.87 -1.82 -20.20
C ALA A 186 -1.87 -0.72 -19.84
N THR A 187 -2.00 -0.34 -18.57
CA THR A 187 -2.91 0.73 -18.13
C THR A 187 -2.54 2.07 -18.75
N ASN A 188 -1.24 2.42 -18.79
CA ASN A 188 -0.80 3.64 -19.46
C ASN A 188 -1.18 3.63 -20.96
N ALA A 189 -0.99 2.50 -21.64
CA ALA A 189 -1.39 2.35 -23.03
C ALA A 189 -2.92 2.40 -23.23
N MET A 190 -3.70 1.77 -22.35
CA MET A 190 -5.17 1.80 -22.38
C MET A 190 -5.70 3.22 -22.18
N ILE A 191 -5.18 3.94 -21.18
CA ILE A 191 -5.62 5.32 -20.90
C ILE A 191 -5.35 6.22 -22.11
N ARG A 192 -4.17 6.11 -22.75
CA ARG A 192 -3.83 6.94 -23.93
C ARG A 192 -4.70 6.67 -25.16
N ASN A 193 -5.07 5.41 -25.40
CA ASN A 193 -5.76 5.02 -26.64
C ASN A 193 -7.27 4.88 -26.50
N LEU A 194 -7.77 4.51 -25.31
CA LEU A 194 -9.18 4.15 -25.06
C LEU A 194 -9.83 5.02 -23.98
N GLY A 195 -9.03 5.80 -23.25
CA GLY A 195 -9.49 6.62 -22.14
C GLY A 195 -9.55 5.89 -20.79
N LEU A 196 -9.71 6.68 -19.74
CA LEU A 196 -9.71 6.22 -18.34
C LEU A 196 -10.82 5.21 -18.03
N GLN A 197 -12.03 5.48 -18.50
CA GLN A 197 -13.22 4.68 -18.17
C GLN A 197 -13.11 3.26 -18.75
N TRP A 198 -12.65 3.12 -19.99
CA TRP A 198 -12.44 1.82 -20.61
C TRP A 198 -11.29 1.05 -19.99
N ALA A 199 -10.22 1.72 -19.54
CA ALA A 199 -9.14 1.07 -18.80
C ALA A 199 -9.69 0.33 -17.56
N PHE A 200 -10.52 1.00 -16.74
CA PHE A 200 -11.15 0.37 -15.58
C PHE A 200 -12.05 -0.82 -15.93
N ARG A 201 -12.87 -0.68 -16.98
CA ARG A 201 -13.79 -1.74 -17.42
C ARG A 201 -13.03 -2.98 -17.88
N ILE A 202 -11.97 -2.81 -18.66
CA ILE A 202 -11.14 -3.91 -19.16
C ILE A 202 -10.48 -4.63 -17.98
N LEU A 203 -9.87 -3.90 -17.04
CA LEU A 203 -9.25 -4.50 -15.85
C LEU A 203 -10.27 -5.26 -14.99
N GLY A 204 -11.48 -4.72 -14.80
CA GLY A 204 -12.56 -5.38 -14.06
C GLY A 204 -13.03 -6.68 -14.72
N ILE A 205 -13.30 -6.66 -16.03
CA ILE A 205 -13.73 -7.85 -16.78
C ILE A 205 -12.64 -8.92 -16.77
N LEU A 206 -11.39 -8.52 -16.99
CA LEU A 206 -10.25 -9.42 -17.01
C LEU A 206 -10.00 -10.05 -15.63
N GLY A 207 -10.03 -9.24 -14.56
CA GLY A 207 -9.97 -9.70 -13.18
C GLY A 207 -11.08 -10.69 -12.86
N PHE A 208 -12.32 -10.40 -13.23
CA PHE A 208 -13.46 -11.29 -13.02
C PHE A 208 -13.23 -12.68 -13.62
N ILE A 209 -12.91 -12.74 -14.92
CA ILE A 209 -12.74 -14.01 -15.64
C ILE A 209 -11.58 -14.80 -15.03
N VAL A 210 -10.41 -14.17 -14.91
CA VAL A 210 -9.18 -14.87 -14.52
C VAL A 210 -9.20 -15.26 -13.04
N ASN A 211 -9.64 -14.38 -12.14
CA ASN A 211 -9.70 -14.68 -10.71
C ASN A 211 -10.81 -15.69 -10.40
N THR A 212 -11.93 -15.71 -11.13
CA THR A 212 -12.94 -16.77 -11.04
C THR A 212 -12.33 -18.12 -11.41
N THR A 213 -11.65 -18.23 -12.55
CA THR A 213 -11.00 -19.47 -12.99
C THR A 213 -9.96 -19.95 -11.98
N CYS A 214 -9.09 -19.05 -11.50
CA CYS A 214 -8.07 -19.41 -10.52
C CYS A 214 -8.68 -19.84 -9.17
N THR A 215 -9.73 -19.16 -8.72
CA THR A 215 -10.47 -19.53 -7.50
C THR A 215 -11.07 -20.93 -7.59
N LEU A 216 -11.56 -21.33 -8.77
CA LEU A 216 -12.05 -22.69 -9.00
C LEU A 216 -10.94 -23.75 -8.88
N LEU A 217 -9.72 -23.42 -9.30
CA LEU A 217 -8.54 -24.29 -9.25
C LEU A 217 -7.94 -24.43 -7.85
N ILE A 218 -8.09 -23.42 -6.98
CA ILE A 218 -7.57 -23.46 -5.61
C ILE A 218 -8.25 -24.59 -4.82
N LYS A 219 -7.43 -25.40 -4.16
CA LYS A 219 -7.86 -26.49 -3.28
C LYS A 219 -7.21 -26.36 -1.91
N ASP A 220 -8.05 -26.27 -0.88
CA ASP A 220 -7.62 -26.34 0.51
C ASP A 220 -7.32 -27.79 0.88
N ARG A 221 -6.12 -28.03 1.41
CA ARG A 221 -5.67 -29.37 1.84
C ARG A 221 -6.20 -29.74 3.22
N ASN A 222 -6.32 -28.76 4.11
CA ASN A 222 -6.68 -28.98 5.51
C ASN A 222 -8.20 -29.05 5.73
N SER A 223 -9.00 -28.60 4.74
CA SER A 223 -10.47 -28.71 4.77
C SER A 223 -10.97 -30.15 4.97
N SER A 224 -10.28 -31.16 4.43
CA SER A 224 -10.68 -32.58 4.56
C SER A 224 -10.51 -33.16 5.97
N SER A 225 -9.75 -32.51 6.86
CA SER A 225 -9.64 -32.91 8.27
C SER A 225 -10.72 -32.26 9.15
N SER A 226 -11.49 -31.31 8.62
CA SER A 226 -12.54 -30.58 9.35
C SER A 226 -13.92 -31.22 9.25
N THR A 227 -14.11 -32.25 8.41
CA THR A 227 -15.42 -32.90 8.19
C THR A 227 -15.72 -34.00 9.21
N THR A 228 -14.77 -34.37 10.08
CA THR A 228 -15.02 -35.30 11.20
C THR A 228 -15.45 -34.51 12.44
N THR A 229 -16.70 -34.71 12.82
CA THR A 229 -17.55 -33.92 13.74
C THR A 229 -17.10 -33.82 15.20
N THR A 230 -15.83 -34.08 15.56
CA THR A 230 -15.41 -34.26 16.97
C THR A 230 -13.95 -33.87 17.30
N SER A 231 -13.36 -32.86 16.66
CA SER A 231 -12.09 -32.28 17.18
C SER A 231 -12.34 -31.02 18.02
N PRO A 232 -11.96 -30.98 19.32
CA PRO A 232 -12.22 -29.87 20.24
C PRO A 232 -11.28 -28.66 20.05
N HIS A 233 -10.50 -28.57 18.97
CA HIS A 233 -9.63 -27.41 18.69
C HIS A 233 -10.05 -26.72 17.40
N LYS A 234 -11.13 -25.94 17.50
CA LYS A 234 -11.52 -24.92 16.52
C LYS A 234 -10.32 -23.99 16.30
N GLN A 235 -9.76 -23.97 15.09
CA GLN A 235 -8.72 -23.03 14.71
C GLN A 235 -9.27 -21.60 14.91
N THR A 236 -8.76 -20.89 15.91
CA THR A 236 -9.23 -19.55 16.27
C THR A 236 -8.75 -18.55 15.23
N SER A 237 -9.61 -17.61 14.82
CA SER A 237 -9.23 -16.58 13.84
C SER A 237 -8.18 -15.63 14.40
N MET A 238 -8.14 -15.48 15.73
CA MET A 238 -7.15 -14.72 16.46
C MET A 238 -6.76 -15.49 17.71
N ASN A 239 -5.46 -15.73 17.89
CA ASN A 239 -4.90 -16.34 19.08
C ASN A 239 -3.95 -15.35 19.75
N LEU A 240 -4.50 -14.49 20.61
CA LEU A 240 -3.75 -13.44 21.30
C LEU A 240 -2.63 -13.99 22.21
N THR A 241 -2.69 -15.27 22.59
CA THR A 241 -1.62 -15.93 23.37
C THR A 241 -0.30 -15.95 22.60
N LEU A 242 -0.32 -15.90 21.27
CA LEU A 242 0.89 -15.79 20.44
C LEU A 242 1.69 -14.51 20.76
N LEU A 243 1.03 -13.42 21.16
CA LEU A 243 1.70 -12.16 21.53
C LEU A 243 2.55 -12.28 22.80
N ARG A 244 2.41 -13.36 23.58
CA ARG A 244 3.26 -13.62 24.75
C ARG A 244 4.59 -14.29 24.40
N LYS A 245 4.75 -14.81 23.18
CA LYS A 245 5.99 -15.45 22.71
C LYS A 245 6.96 -14.38 22.22
N ALA A 246 8.18 -14.37 22.76
CA ALA A 246 9.20 -13.38 22.39
C ALA A 246 9.58 -13.48 20.91
N GLU A 247 9.66 -14.70 20.37
CA GLU A 247 9.98 -14.96 18.96
C GLU A 247 8.93 -14.36 18.02
N TYR A 248 7.66 -14.41 18.44
CA TYR A 248 6.56 -13.81 17.68
C TYR A 248 6.59 -12.29 17.75
N GLN A 249 6.88 -11.70 18.91
CA GLN A 249 7.05 -10.25 19.06
C GLN A 249 8.20 -9.71 18.17
N LEU A 250 9.32 -10.43 18.11
CA LEU A 250 10.45 -10.09 17.23
C LEU A 250 10.05 -10.14 15.76
N LEU A 251 9.26 -11.15 15.35
CA LEU A 251 8.75 -11.27 14.00
C LEU A 251 7.79 -10.12 13.64
N LEU A 252 6.93 -9.69 14.58
CA LEU A 252 6.07 -8.53 14.39
C LEU A 252 6.89 -7.23 14.23
N GLY A 253 7.90 -7.02 15.07
CA GLY A 253 8.80 -5.88 14.94
C GLY A 253 9.51 -5.85 13.59
N PHE A 254 10.08 -6.98 13.15
CA PHE A 254 10.68 -7.13 11.83
C PHE A 254 9.68 -6.78 10.71
N ALA A 255 8.45 -7.28 10.79
CA ALA A 255 7.40 -7.01 9.82
C ALA A 255 7.05 -5.53 9.75
N SER A 256 6.83 -4.88 10.89
CA SER A 256 6.47 -3.47 10.96
C SER A 256 7.56 -2.56 10.38
N PHE A 257 8.82 -2.73 10.77
CA PHE A 257 9.92 -1.90 10.26
C PHE A 257 10.20 -2.13 8.77
N THR A 258 10.13 -3.39 8.32
CA THR A 258 10.35 -3.71 6.90
C THR A 258 9.23 -3.14 6.02
N MET A 259 7.97 -3.24 6.45
CA MET A 259 6.83 -2.70 5.71
C MET A 259 6.82 -1.18 5.62
N LEU A 260 7.26 -0.49 6.68
CA LEU A 260 7.39 0.97 6.66
C LEU A 260 8.32 1.42 5.53
N GLY A 261 9.50 0.83 5.40
CA GLY A 261 10.44 1.14 4.31
C GLY A 261 9.93 0.72 2.94
N TYR A 262 9.36 -0.49 2.83
CA TYR A 262 8.90 -1.06 1.57
C TYR A 262 7.81 -0.21 0.88
N PHE A 263 6.79 0.26 1.62
CA PHE A 263 5.71 1.05 1.03
C PHE A 263 6.13 2.48 0.68
N VAL A 264 7.02 3.08 1.48
CA VAL A 264 7.63 4.38 1.14
C VAL A 264 8.37 4.27 -0.19
N LEU A 265 9.20 3.24 -0.35
CA LEU A 265 9.88 2.96 -1.61
C LEU A 265 8.89 2.77 -2.77
N MET A 266 7.96 1.84 -2.63
CA MET A 266 7.05 1.43 -3.71
C MET A 266 6.25 2.61 -4.28
N TYR A 267 5.76 3.51 -3.42
CA TYR A 267 4.92 4.64 -3.86
C TYR A 267 5.70 5.93 -4.16
N SER A 268 6.93 6.09 -3.66
CA SER A 268 7.71 7.32 -3.84
C SER A 268 8.70 7.24 -4.99
N LEU A 269 9.02 6.04 -5.50
CA LEU A 269 10.05 5.84 -6.52
C LEU A 269 9.78 6.64 -7.81
N ALA A 270 8.55 6.61 -8.32
CA ALA A 270 8.15 7.37 -9.52
C ALA A 270 8.17 8.89 -9.28
N ASN A 271 7.73 9.34 -8.09
CA ASN A 271 7.77 10.75 -7.72
C ASN A 271 9.20 11.27 -7.60
N TYR A 272 10.09 10.45 -7.02
CA TYR A 272 11.50 10.77 -6.93
C TYR A 272 12.16 10.86 -8.31
N ALA A 273 11.82 9.95 -9.24
CA ALA A 273 12.27 9.99 -10.63
C ALA A 273 11.92 11.35 -11.28
N ASN A 274 10.70 11.84 -11.11
CA ASN A 274 10.31 13.15 -11.61
C ASN A 274 11.07 14.29 -10.91
N LYS A 275 11.31 14.20 -9.60
CA LYS A 275 12.05 15.21 -8.82
C LYS A 275 13.49 15.40 -9.31
N ILE A 276 14.14 14.34 -9.78
CA ILE A 276 15.49 14.42 -10.36
C ILE A 276 15.49 14.80 -11.86
N GLY A 277 14.33 15.16 -12.42
CA GLY A 277 14.20 15.68 -13.79
C GLY A 277 13.86 14.63 -14.86
N LEU A 278 13.49 13.41 -14.49
CA LEU A 278 13.03 12.39 -15.45
C LEU A 278 11.59 12.64 -15.89
N ASN A 279 11.25 12.23 -17.11
CA ASN A 279 9.88 12.35 -17.60
C ASN A 279 8.98 11.19 -17.12
N ALA A 280 7.66 11.34 -17.29
CA ALA A 280 6.67 10.35 -16.85
C ALA A 280 6.86 8.95 -17.46
N SER A 281 7.36 8.86 -18.70
CA SER A 281 7.66 7.57 -19.34
C SER A 281 8.84 6.88 -18.66
N GLN A 282 9.92 7.62 -18.41
CA GLN A 282 11.09 7.12 -17.70
C GLN A 282 10.74 6.71 -16.27
N ALA A 283 9.95 7.50 -15.54
CA ALA A 283 9.48 7.14 -14.20
C ALA A 283 8.65 5.85 -14.20
N SER A 284 7.75 5.68 -15.17
CA SER A 284 6.98 4.45 -15.35
C SER A 284 7.88 3.24 -15.62
N ILE A 285 8.90 3.41 -16.47
CA ILE A 285 9.89 2.35 -16.76
C ILE A 285 10.69 1.97 -15.50
N ILE A 286 11.10 2.94 -14.67
CA ILE A 286 11.80 2.66 -13.41
C ILE A 286 10.94 1.79 -12.48
N THR A 287 9.66 2.14 -12.31
CA THR A 287 8.72 1.34 -11.51
C THR A 287 8.50 -0.06 -12.12
N ALA A 288 8.40 -0.14 -13.45
CA ALA A 288 8.28 -1.41 -14.16
C ALA A 288 9.50 -2.32 -13.95
N ILE A 289 10.71 -1.76 -14.00
CA ILE A 289 11.97 -2.47 -13.73
C ILE A 289 12.02 -2.95 -12.27
N PHE A 290 11.61 -2.11 -11.31
CA PHE A 290 11.53 -2.50 -9.91
C PHE A 290 10.58 -3.69 -9.70
N ASN A 291 9.39 -3.64 -10.30
CA ASN A 291 8.43 -4.74 -10.24
C ASN A 291 8.91 -6.02 -10.95
N LEU A 292 9.65 -5.88 -12.05
CA LEU A 292 10.33 -7.01 -12.70
C LEU A 292 11.37 -7.65 -11.77
N GLY A 293 12.18 -6.82 -11.11
CA GLY A 293 13.11 -7.27 -10.09
C GLY A 293 12.41 -8.09 -9.01
N GLN A 294 11.25 -7.65 -8.52
CA GLN A 294 10.47 -8.41 -7.53
C GLN A 294 9.93 -9.73 -8.08
N ALA A 295 9.48 -9.75 -9.33
CA ALA A 295 9.00 -10.97 -9.99
C ALA A 295 10.11 -12.04 -10.06
N VAL A 296 11.35 -11.63 -10.30
CA VAL A 296 12.51 -12.54 -10.36
C VAL A 296 13.07 -12.84 -8.96
N GLY A 297 13.11 -11.84 -8.10
CA GLY A 297 13.72 -11.92 -6.77
C GLY A 297 12.96 -12.83 -5.82
N ARG A 298 11.62 -12.75 -5.79
CA ARG A 298 10.79 -13.52 -4.83
C ARG A 298 10.98 -15.05 -4.96
N PRO A 299 10.97 -15.66 -6.16
CA PRO A 299 11.27 -17.09 -6.31
C PRO A 299 12.71 -17.44 -5.95
N CYS A 300 13.69 -16.61 -6.32
CA CYS A 300 15.10 -16.84 -5.99
C CYS A 300 15.32 -16.82 -4.47
N ILE A 301 14.83 -15.80 -3.77
CA ILE A 301 14.90 -15.70 -2.32
C ILE A 301 14.17 -16.89 -1.68
N GLY A 302 12.98 -17.23 -2.18
CA GLY A 302 12.23 -18.41 -1.75
C GLY A 302 13.09 -19.67 -1.81
N TYR A 303 13.66 -19.96 -2.99
CA TYR A 303 14.54 -21.11 -3.23
C TYR A 303 15.73 -21.18 -2.27
N PHE A 304 16.50 -20.10 -2.14
CA PHE A 304 17.70 -20.11 -1.31
C PHE A 304 17.38 -20.11 0.19
N SER A 305 16.27 -19.49 0.59
CA SER A 305 15.85 -19.45 2.00
C SER A 305 15.52 -20.83 2.57
N ASP A 306 15.00 -21.75 1.73
CA ASP A 306 14.71 -23.12 2.14
C ASP A 306 15.99 -23.91 2.48
N ARG A 307 17.18 -23.48 2.03
CA ARG A 307 18.48 -24.12 2.36
C ARG A 307 19.33 -23.36 3.37
N VAL A 308 19.42 -22.03 3.21
CA VAL A 308 20.30 -21.16 4.03
C VAL A 308 19.68 -20.85 5.40
N GLY A 309 18.38 -21.14 5.56
CA GLY A 309 17.59 -20.76 6.71
C GLY A 309 16.79 -19.49 6.42
N ARG A 310 15.49 -19.54 6.74
CA ARG A 310 14.54 -18.49 6.36
C ARG A 310 14.78 -17.19 7.12
N ILE A 311 15.17 -17.27 8.39
CA ILE A 311 15.52 -16.08 9.22
C ILE A 311 16.81 -15.43 8.71
N ASN A 312 17.83 -16.23 8.38
CA ASN A 312 19.11 -15.71 7.85
C ASN A 312 18.91 -15.01 6.51
N MET A 313 18.12 -15.61 5.62
CA MET A 313 17.76 -14.98 4.35
C MET A 313 16.96 -13.70 4.57
N ALA A 314 15.97 -13.74 5.47
CA ALA A 314 15.14 -12.59 5.77
C ALA A 314 15.98 -11.40 6.28
N GLY A 315 16.87 -11.64 7.24
CA GLY A 315 17.75 -10.61 7.80
C GLY A 315 18.77 -10.06 6.80
N SER A 316 19.48 -10.94 6.08
CA SER A 316 20.53 -10.53 5.13
C SER A 316 19.99 -9.75 3.93
N MET A 317 18.87 -10.18 3.34
CA MET A 317 18.26 -9.46 2.21
C MET A 317 17.64 -8.14 2.64
N THR A 318 17.00 -8.06 3.81
CA THR A 318 16.48 -6.79 4.33
C THR A 318 17.60 -5.82 4.70
N PHE A 319 18.72 -6.31 5.24
CA PHE A 319 19.91 -5.50 5.48
C PHE A 319 20.50 -4.94 4.17
N LEU A 320 20.60 -5.78 3.14
CA LEU A 320 21.06 -5.35 1.81
C LEU A 320 20.11 -4.32 1.18
N ALA A 321 18.79 -4.50 1.29
CA ALA A 321 17.78 -3.53 0.85
C ALA A 321 17.99 -2.16 1.53
N GLY A 322 18.23 -2.16 2.85
CA GLY A 322 18.56 -0.94 3.60
C GLY A 322 19.82 -0.24 3.09
N ILE A 323 20.89 -0.99 2.78
CA ILE A 323 22.13 -0.44 2.21
C ILE A 323 21.86 0.15 0.82
N LEU A 324 21.15 -0.56 -0.05
CA LEU A 324 20.84 -0.07 -1.39
C LEU A 324 20.03 1.24 -1.33
N ALA A 325 19.05 1.33 -0.43
CA ALA A 325 18.30 2.57 -0.23
C ALA A 325 19.20 3.71 0.28
N LEU A 326 20.03 3.47 1.29
CA LEU A 326 20.85 4.52 1.91
C LEU A 326 22.05 4.96 1.07
N VAL A 327 22.65 4.06 0.30
CA VAL A 327 23.89 4.32 -0.46
C VAL A 327 23.56 4.68 -1.91
N VAL A 328 22.64 3.97 -2.54
CA VAL A 328 22.35 4.14 -3.97
C VAL A 328 21.20 5.13 -4.20
N TRP A 329 20.03 4.90 -3.58
CA TRP A 329 18.84 5.71 -3.88
C TRP A 329 18.98 7.17 -3.44
N THR A 330 19.46 7.43 -2.22
CA THR A 330 19.69 8.80 -1.72
C THR A 330 20.61 9.63 -2.63
N ASN A 331 21.55 8.97 -3.31
CA ASN A 331 22.54 9.59 -4.21
C ASN A 331 22.16 9.50 -5.70
N ALA A 332 21.01 8.90 -6.04
CA ALA A 332 20.62 8.66 -7.43
C ALA A 332 20.16 9.95 -8.14
N LYS A 333 21.08 10.58 -8.89
CA LYS A 333 20.83 11.83 -9.64
C LYS A 333 20.59 11.62 -11.15
N SER A 334 20.64 10.38 -11.64
CA SER A 334 20.54 10.07 -13.06
C SER A 334 19.67 8.86 -13.33
N TYR A 335 19.16 8.76 -14.56
CA TYR A 335 18.32 7.64 -15.00
C TYR A 335 19.00 6.28 -14.82
N GLY A 336 20.28 6.17 -15.18
CA GLY A 336 21.03 4.92 -15.09
C GLY A 336 21.22 4.42 -13.66
N VAL A 337 21.58 5.31 -12.73
CA VAL A 337 21.77 4.94 -11.31
C VAL A 337 20.44 4.56 -10.67
N LEU A 338 19.38 5.30 -10.97
CA LEU A 338 18.05 4.97 -10.46
C LEU A 338 17.52 3.65 -11.07
N GLY A 339 17.84 3.37 -12.33
CA GLY A 339 17.53 2.10 -12.99
C GLY A 339 18.26 0.92 -12.35
N PHE A 340 19.56 1.07 -12.05
CA PHE A 340 20.32 0.07 -11.32
C PHE A 340 19.73 -0.19 -9.94
N PHE A 341 19.41 0.88 -9.18
CA PHE A 341 18.76 0.77 -7.89
C PHE A 341 17.43 0.02 -8.01
N ALA A 342 16.58 0.35 -8.98
CA ALA A 342 15.31 -0.32 -9.21
C ALA A 342 15.47 -1.84 -9.45
N VAL A 343 16.46 -2.26 -10.25
CA VAL A 343 16.75 -3.69 -10.45
C VAL A 343 17.20 -4.35 -9.14
N ALA A 344 18.24 -3.80 -8.52
CA ALA A 344 18.87 -4.39 -7.34
C ALA A 344 17.88 -4.47 -6.17
N GLU A 345 17.20 -3.36 -5.88
CA GLU A 345 16.20 -3.25 -4.83
C GLU A 345 14.96 -4.08 -5.16
N GLY A 346 14.54 -4.18 -6.42
CA GLY A 346 13.46 -5.08 -6.82
C GLY A 346 13.77 -6.53 -6.51
N LEU A 347 15.01 -6.98 -6.78
CA LEU A 347 15.44 -8.36 -6.52
C LEU A 347 15.43 -8.69 -5.02
N VAL A 348 15.77 -7.75 -4.14
CA VAL A 348 15.94 -8.01 -2.69
C VAL A 348 14.76 -7.55 -1.84
N GLY A 349 14.11 -6.44 -2.19
CA GLY A 349 13.05 -5.80 -1.41
C GLY A 349 11.77 -6.64 -1.29
N GLY A 350 11.55 -7.59 -2.22
CA GLY A 350 10.45 -8.56 -2.15
C GLY A 350 10.61 -9.66 -1.10
N ASN A 351 11.74 -9.70 -0.38
CA ASN A 351 12.11 -10.73 0.59
C ASN A 351 11.07 -10.99 1.69
N PHE A 352 10.52 -9.92 2.28
CA PHE A 352 9.53 -10.04 3.35
C PHE A 352 8.36 -10.91 2.91
N TRP A 353 7.74 -10.57 1.77
CA TRP A 353 6.59 -11.29 1.27
C TRP A 353 6.93 -12.76 0.98
N ALA A 354 8.07 -13.03 0.35
CA ALA A 354 8.49 -14.38 0.01
C ALA A 354 8.70 -15.30 1.24
N THR A 355 9.13 -14.73 2.37
CA THR A 355 9.56 -15.49 3.56
C THR A 355 8.55 -15.48 4.71
N ILE A 356 7.63 -14.51 4.79
CA ILE A 356 6.81 -14.29 5.99
C ILE A 356 5.85 -15.44 6.33
N ALA A 357 5.16 -16.02 5.34
CA ALA A 357 4.26 -17.16 5.60
C ALA A 357 5.03 -18.44 6.00
N PRO A 358 6.13 -18.81 5.34
CA PRO A 358 7.03 -19.86 5.82
C PRO A 358 7.64 -19.60 7.21
N LEU A 359 8.08 -18.37 7.50
CA LEU A 359 8.61 -17.97 8.80
C LEU A 359 7.54 -18.09 9.89
N MET A 360 6.31 -17.67 9.59
CA MET A 360 5.18 -17.87 10.50
C MET A 360 5.02 -19.35 10.85
N ALA A 361 5.06 -20.23 9.85
CA ALA A 361 4.95 -21.67 10.08
C ALA A 361 6.08 -22.24 10.95
N GLU A 362 7.28 -21.68 10.91
CA GLU A 362 8.40 -22.07 11.77
C GLU A 362 8.24 -21.54 13.20
N VAL A 363 7.84 -20.27 13.37
CA VAL A 363 7.77 -19.62 14.69
C VAL A 363 6.56 -20.06 15.51
N VAL A 364 5.37 -20.17 14.89
CA VAL A 364 4.13 -20.50 15.60
C VAL A 364 3.63 -21.93 15.35
N GLY A 365 4.18 -22.62 14.34
CA GLY A 365 3.75 -23.95 13.92
C GLY A 365 2.57 -23.90 12.94
N LEU A 366 2.46 -24.94 12.08
CA LEU A 366 1.48 -25.00 10.98
C LEU A 366 0.01 -24.80 11.40
N LYS A 367 -0.37 -25.26 12.60
CA LYS A 367 -1.74 -25.13 13.12
C LYS A 367 -2.13 -23.68 13.39
N GLU A 368 -1.18 -22.86 13.83
CA GLU A 368 -1.42 -21.47 14.23
C GLU A 368 -1.08 -20.47 13.12
N VAL A 369 -0.65 -20.92 11.93
CA VAL A 369 -0.22 -20.03 10.83
C VAL A 369 -1.29 -19.01 10.47
N ALA A 370 -2.56 -19.43 10.33
CA ALA A 370 -3.64 -18.51 9.98
C ALA A 370 -3.84 -17.42 11.06
N ALA A 371 -3.88 -17.83 12.34
CA ALA A 371 -4.03 -16.90 13.46
C ALA A 371 -2.83 -15.95 13.60
N GLY A 372 -1.62 -16.48 13.45
CA GLY A 372 -0.38 -15.72 13.50
C GLY A 372 -0.22 -14.75 12.33
N LEU A 373 -0.62 -15.15 11.12
CA LEU A 373 -0.66 -14.27 9.95
C LEU A 373 -1.70 -13.14 10.14
N ASN A 374 -2.88 -13.41 10.68
CA ASN A 374 -3.88 -12.35 10.91
C ASN A 374 -3.38 -11.27 11.86
N LEU A 375 -2.85 -11.67 13.01
CA LEU A 375 -2.27 -10.72 13.97
C LEU A 375 -1.10 -9.95 13.33
N LEU A 376 -0.31 -10.60 12.48
CA LEU A 376 0.76 -9.95 11.73
C LEU A 376 0.21 -8.94 10.72
N TRP A 377 -0.79 -9.30 9.92
CA TRP A 377 -1.44 -8.40 8.95
C TRP A 377 -2.02 -7.17 9.62
N LEU A 378 -2.69 -7.34 10.77
CA LEU A 378 -3.19 -6.23 11.58
C LEU A 378 -2.06 -5.35 12.11
N SER A 379 -0.95 -5.95 12.56
CA SER A 379 0.19 -5.18 13.09
C SER A 379 0.88 -4.30 12.04
N ILE A 380 0.87 -4.72 10.77
CA ILE A 380 1.49 -3.96 9.69
C ILE A 380 0.56 -2.91 9.08
N VAL A 381 -0.74 -2.87 9.44
CA VAL A 381 -1.67 -1.81 8.96
C VAL A 381 -1.10 -0.42 9.25
N LEU A 382 -0.70 -0.16 10.51
CA LEU A 382 -0.15 1.14 10.92
C LEU A 382 1.12 1.53 10.14
N PRO A 383 2.14 0.66 10.01
CA PRO A 383 3.28 0.90 9.12
C PRO A 383 2.90 1.17 7.66
N CYS A 384 1.93 0.43 7.10
CA CYS A 384 1.47 0.61 5.73
C CYS A 384 0.71 1.94 5.56
N THR A 385 0.01 2.41 6.60
CA THR A 385 -0.67 3.71 6.62
C THR A 385 0.25 4.85 7.03
N PHE A 386 1.48 4.60 7.49
CA PHE A 386 2.40 5.64 7.97
C PHE A 386 2.80 6.63 6.88
N LYS A 387 2.78 6.22 5.60
CA LYS A 387 2.87 7.15 4.46
C LYS A 387 1.76 8.22 4.51
N MET A 388 0.56 7.89 4.96
CA MET A 388 -0.56 8.83 5.11
C MET A 388 -0.21 9.93 6.13
N ALA A 389 0.47 9.58 7.24
CA ALA A 389 0.92 10.54 8.24
C ALA A 389 2.16 11.32 7.77
N PHE A 390 3.08 10.68 7.05
CA PHE A 390 4.28 11.34 6.51
C PHE A 390 3.94 12.34 5.40
N ASP A 391 3.04 11.99 4.47
CA ASP A 391 2.57 12.90 3.43
C ASP A 391 1.81 14.09 4.05
N GLN A 392 0.98 13.87 5.09
CA GLN A 392 0.35 14.95 5.87
C GLN A 392 1.36 15.81 6.66
N ALA A 393 2.42 15.22 7.21
CA ALA A 393 3.45 15.94 7.96
C ALA A 393 4.41 16.72 7.03
N MET A 394 4.57 16.25 5.80
CA MET A 394 5.34 16.90 4.73
C MET A 394 4.52 17.91 3.90
N GLU A 395 3.19 17.94 4.09
CA GLU A 395 2.33 19.01 3.59
C GLU A 395 2.58 20.30 4.37
N GLY A 396 3.64 20.99 3.97
CA GLY A 396 3.57 22.44 3.90
C GLY A 396 2.49 22.83 2.90
N ARG A 397 1.34 23.28 3.42
CA ARG A 397 0.19 23.75 2.63
C ARG A 397 0.63 24.70 1.50
N PRO A 398 0.29 24.43 0.24
CA PRO A 398 0.35 25.40 -0.84
C PRO A 398 -1.00 26.10 -0.93
N GLU A 399 -1.19 27.18 -0.18
CA GLU A 399 -2.29 28.12 -0.41
C GLU A 399 -1.66 29.47 -0.79
N PRO A 400 -2.34 30.29 -1.64
CA PRO A 400 -1.86 31.63 -1.97
C PRO A 400 -1.74 32.47 -0.69
N VAL A 401 -0.67 33.25 -0.55
CA VAL A 401 -0.47 34.14 0.60
C VAL A 401 -0.51 35.58 0.11
N LEU A 402 -1.45 36.36 0.65
CA LEU A 402 -1.51 37.80 0.46
C LEU A 402 -0.44 38.42 1.37
N VAL A 403 0.45 39.24 0.81
CA VAL A 403 1.40 40.01 1.60
C VAL A 403 0.97 41.48 1.55
N ALA A 404 0.41 41.98 2.65
CA ALA A 404 -0.07 43.35 2.76
C ALA A 404 1.05 44.26 3.32
N ILE A 405 1.38 45.35 2.61
CA ILE A 405 2.35 46.37 3.03
C ILE A 405 1.78 47.76 2.68
N PRO A 406 1.90 48.77 3.55
CA PRO A 406 1.61 50.16 3.20
C PRO A 406 2.76 50.82 2.43
N ILE A 407 2.43 51.63 1.43
CA ILE A 407 3.36 52.50 0.71
C ILE A 407 3.85 53.62 1.64
N ASP A 408 5.17 53.84 1.63
CA ASP A 408 5.94 55.06 1.95
C ASP A 408 5.20 56.17 2.74
N VAL A 409 5.43 56.24 4.06
CA VAL A 409 4.87 57.24 4.99
C VAL A 409 5.46 58.65 4.78
N SER A 410 6.31 58.87 3.77
CA SER A 410 6.92 60.18 3.54
C SER A 410 6.22 61.06 2.50
N SER A 411 5.32 60.53 1.65
CA SER A 411 4.76 61.36 0.56
C SER A 411 3.35 61.02 0.04
N ALA A 412 2.60 60.09 0.61
CA ALA A 412 1.23 59.80 0.16
C ALA A 412 0.21 59.99 1.29
N THR A 413 -0.76 60.89 1.11
CA THR A 413 -1.98 60.93 1.91
C THR A 413 -2.75 59.62 1.70
N PHE A 414 -2.58 58.67 2.61
CA PHE A 414 -3.19 57.35 2.52
C PHE A 414 -4.47 57.32 3.37
N ASP A 415 -5.59 56.92 2.76
CA ASP A 415 -6.78 56.55 3.51
C ASP A 415 -6.59 55.11 4.02
N SER A 416 -6.02 54.99 5.22
CA SER A 416 -5.75 53.70 5.86
C SER A 416 -7.00 52.82 5.99
N VAL A 417 -8.18 53.45 6.08
CA VAL A 417 -9.47 52.77 6.21
C VAL A 417 -9.87 52.11 4.89
N ALA A 418 -9.62 52.76 3.75
CA ALA A 418 -9.92 52.21 2.43
C ALA A 418 -9.05 50.98 2.11
N PHE A 419 -7.77 50.99 2.47
CA PHE A 419 -6.86 49.87 2.26
C PHE A 419 -7.17 48.69 3.19
N GLU A 420 -7.42 48.95 4.47
CA GLU A 420 -7.84 47.93 5.42
C GLU A 420 -9.13 47.24 4.93
N ASN A 421 -10.10 48.02 4.44
CA ASN A 421 -11.34 47.48 3.87
C ASN A 421 -11.11 46.63 2.61
N ALA A 422 -10.24 47.06 1.69
CA ALA A 422 -9.93 46.30 0.47
C ALA A 422 -9.16 45.00 0.76
N SER A 423 -8.15 45.05 1.65
CA SER A 423 -7.41 43.86 2.08
C SER A 423 -8.32 42.89 2.85
N LYS A 424 -9.23 43.42 3.66
CA LYS A 424 -10.24 42.64 4.38
C LYS A 424 -11.21 41.98 3.41
N GLU A 425 -11.78 42.72 2.45
CA GLU A 425 -12.75 42.20 1.50
C GLU A 425 -12.14 41.11 0.61
N LEU A 426 -10.89 41.30 0.15
CA LEU A 426 -10.17 40.31 -0.64
C LEU A 426 -9.81 39.06 0.18
N SER A 427 -9.31 39.23 1.42
CA SER A 427 -8.98 38.11 2.31
C SER A 427 -10.21 37.34 2.77
N GLU A 428 -11.32 38.01 3.09
CA GLU A 428 -12.56 37.38 3.56
C GLU A 428 -13.33 36.70 2.44
N SER A 429 -13.42 37.33 1.26
CA SER A 429 -14.13 36.79 0.09
C SER A 429 -13.41 35.60 -0.54
N ALA A 430 -12.08 35.68 -0.66
CA ALA A 430 -11.27 34.62 -1.27
C ALA A 430 -10.59 33.69 -0.25
N LYS A 431 -10.80 33.90 1.06
CA LYS A 431 -10.18 33.15 2.17
C LYS A 431 -8.65 33.08 2.08
N ILE A 432 -8.03 34.17 1.64
CA ILE A 432 -6.57 34.21 1.42
C ILE A 432 -5.88 34.58 2.74
N PRO A 433 -4.91 33.78 3.23
CA PRO A 433 -4.10 34.12 4.39
C PRO A 433 -3.23 35.35 4.13
N VAL A 434 -3.09 36.22 5.13
CA VAL A 434 -2.42 37.52 5.05
C VAL A 434 -1.18 37.54 5.93
N ALA A 435 -0.03 37.78 5.33
CA ALA A 435 1.21 38.05 6.04
C ALA A 435 1.56 39.54 5.94
N THR A 436 2.10 40.11 7.00
CA THR A 436 2.52 41.53 7.04
C THR A 436 4.04 41.61 7.03
N THR A 437 4.63 42.64 6.41
CA THR A 437 6.06 42.93 6.67
C THR A 437 6.19 43.74 7.95
N LEU A 438 7.42 43.96 8.40
CA LEU A 438 7.68 44.83 9.56
C LEU A 438 7.07 46.22 9.38
N LEU A 439 7.11 46.78 8.17
CA LEU A 439 6.51 48.08 7.83
C LEU A 439 4.98 48.03 7.67
N GLY A 440 4.39 46.83 7.53
CA GLY A 440 2.96 46.60 7.40
C GLY A 440 2.26 46.10 8.65
N LEU A 441 2.95 46.07 9.79
CA LEU A 441 2.31 45.77 11.07
C LEU A 441 1.14 46.74 11.33
N GLY A 442 -0.02 46.19 11.69
CA GLY A 442 -1.25 46.94 11.90
C GLY A 442 -2.06 47.26 10.63
N SER A 443 -1.61 46.85 9.43
CA SER A 443 -2.40 47.02 8.20
C SER A 443 -3.47 45.96 7.99
N PHE A 444 -3.46 44.91 8.82
CA PHE A 444 -4.45 43.85 8.84
C PHE A 444 -4.72 43.46 10.29
N ASP A 445 -5.97 43.18 10.63
CA ASP A 445 -6.36 42.76 11.98
C ASP A 445 -5.74 41.39 12.31
N GLU A 446 -4.71 41.43 13.16
CA GLU A 446 -3.94 40.25 13.55
C GLU A 446 -4.72 39.27 14.45
N THR A 447 -5.91 39.65 14.92
CA THR A 447 -6.78 38.73 15.69
C THR A 447 -7.56 37.78 14.80
N LYS A 448 -7.57 38.02 13.47
CA LYS A 448 -8.30 37.19 12.51
C LYS A 448 -7.56 35.90 12.19
N ALA A 449 -8.32 34.84 11.93
CA ALA A 449 -7.79 33.51 11.59
C ALA A 449 -6.91 33.50 10.32
N GLN A 450 -7.06 34.49 9.45
CA GLN A 450 -6.28 34.65 8.23
C GLN A 450 -4.92 35.34 8.46
N ALA A 451 -4.68 35.95 9.62
CA ALA A 451 -3.42 36.63 9.90
C ALA A 451 -2.30 35.63 10.17
N LEU A 452 -1.30 35.59 9.28
CA LEU A 452 -0.09 34.79 9.45
C LEU A 452 0.98 35.50 10.30
N HIS A 453 0.76 36.79 10.57
CA HIS A 453 1.67 37.73 11.23
C HIS A 453 2.91 38.10 10.40
N MET A 454 3.86 38.77 11.05
CA MET A 454 5.00 39.40 10.40
C MET A 454 5.90 38.39 9.67
N VAL A 455 6.36 38.69 8.46
CA VAL A 455 7.43 37.97 7.74
C VAL A 455 8.79 38.61 7.98
N GLY A 456 9.86 37.86 7.82
CA GLY A 456 11.24 38.33 7.95
C GLY A 456 12.07 37.54 8.97
N THR A 457 13.31 37.96 9.20
CA THR A 457 14.26 37.29 10.12
C THR A 457 13.78 37.22 11.56
N HIS A 458 12.93 38.16 11.97
CA HIS A 458 12.27 38.21 13.28
C HIS A 458 10.75 37.96 13.19
N GLY A 459 10.29 37.51 12.02
CA GLY A 459 8.88 37.23 11.75
C GLY A 459 8.40 35.89 12.31
N ALA A 460 7.10 35.67 12.24
CA ALA A 460 6.48 34.41 12.57
C ALA A 460 6.93 33.30 11.61
N VAL A 461 7.25 32.13 12.18
CA VAL A 461 7.66 30.94 11.41
C VAL A 461 6.58 30.56 10.40
N SER A 462 5.30 30.65 10.79
CA SER A 462 4.14 30.41 9.94
C SER A 462 4.10 31.32 8.72
N ALA A 463 4.37 32.62 8.91
CA ALA A 463 4.36 33.62 7.83
C ALA A 463 5.47 33.34 6.81
N ASN A 464 6.70 33.17 7.30
CA ASN A 464 7.86 32.88 6.45
C ASN A 464 7.69 31.57 5.67
N TYR A 465 7.19 30.54 6.34
CA TYR A 465 6.97 29.25 5.71
C TYR A 465 5.89 29.32 4.64
N ALA A 466 4.80 30.04 4.89
CA ALA A 466 3.72 30.22 3.92
C ALA A 466 4.21 30.99 2.69
N VAL A 467 4.95 32.09 2.86
CA VAL A 467 5.52 32.88 1.76
C VAL A 467 6.50 32.08 0.91
N GLN A 468 7.39 31.30 1.53
CA GLN A 468 8.36 30.46 0.80
C GLN A 468 7.70 29.33 -0.01
N ASN A 469 6.51 28.91 0.40
CA ASN A 469 5.77 27.81 -0.22
C ASN A 469 4.57 28.25 -1.06
N ALA A 470 4.30 29.55 -1.14
CA ALA A 470 3.21 30.08 -1.94
C ALA A 470 3.48 29.90 -3.44
N ASP A 471 2.45 29.46 -4.17
CA ASP A 471 2.47 29.39 -5.63
C ASP A 471 2.15 30.74 -6.28
N LEU A 472 1.48 31.63 -5.56
CA LEU A 472 1.16 33.00 -5.95
C LEU A 472 1.24 33.91 -4.72
N ILE A 473 1.98 35.00 -4.86
CA ILE A 473 2.01 36.08 -3.86
C ILE A 473 1.36 37.30 -4.49
N LEU A 474 0.32 37.79 -3.83
CA LEU A 474 -0.31 39.06 -4.15
C LEU A 474 0.32 40.11 -3.22
N ALA A 475 1.17 40.97 -3.77
CA ALA A 475 1.80 42.05 -3.04
C ALA A 475 1.02 43.35 -3.27
N LEU A 476 0.31 43.82 -2.25
CA LEU A 476 -0.46 45.07 -2.30
C LEU A 476 0.32 46.15 -1.53
N GLY A 477 0.64 47.27 -2.19
CA GLY A 477 1.32 48.42 -1.58
C GLY A 477 2.79 48.22 -1.21
N ALA A 478 3.49 47.25 -1.82
CA ALA A 478 4.83 46.83 -1.41
C ALA A 478 5.99 47.64 -2.03
N ARG A 479 6.98 48.00 -1.20
CA ARG A 479 8.40 47.99 -1.58
C ARG A 479 9.05 46.74 -0.99
N LEU A 480 9.73 45.95 -1.83
CA LEU A 480 10.55 44.81 -1.44
C LEU A 480 12.01 45.27 -1.23
N ASP A 481 12.25 46.29 -0.41
CA ASP A 481 13.57 46.89 -0.21
C ASP A 481 14.18 46.55 1.17
N GLU A 482 13.46 45.82 2.02
CA GLU A 482 14.00 45.28 3.26
C GLU A 482 14.91 44.08 2.98
N ARG A 483 16.07 44.00 3.66
CA ARG A 483 17.16 43.04 3.37
C ARG A 483 16.75 41.56 3.32
N VAL A 484 15.60 41.21 3.88
CA VAL A 484 15.05 39.85 3.96
C VAL A 484 14.00 39.57 2.89
N VAL A 485 13.24 40.58 2.44
CA VAL A 485 12.22 40.43 1.39
C VAL A 485 12.66 40.99 0.02
N SER A 486 13.84 41.59 -0.06
CA SER A 486 14.40 42.20 -1.26
C SER A 486 15.08 41.27 -2.25
N ASP A 487 15.24 40.00 -1.88
CA ASP A 487 15.67 38.94 -2.78
C ASP A 487 14.48 38.02 -3.08
N PRO A 488 13.77 38.23 -4.21
CA PRO A 488 12.61 37.43 -4.57
C PRO A 488 12.95 35.95 -4.76
N GLU A 489 14.19 35.62 -5.18
CA GLU A 489 14.62 34.26 -5.45
C GLU A 489 14.76 33.44 -4.15
N SER A 490 15.14 34.06 -3.04
CA SER A 490 15.20 33.41 -1.73
C SER A 490 13.90 33.52 -0.94
N LEU A 491 13.13 34.61 -1.11
CA LEU A 491 11.91 34.85 -0.35
C LEU A 491 10.75 33.93 -0.79
N ALA A 492 10.53 33.80 -2.10
CA ALA A 492 9.37 33.11 -2.67
C ALA A 492 9.75 32.29 -3.93
N PRO A 493 10.64 31.30 -3.79
CA PRO A 493 11.24 30.60 -4.94
C PRO A 493 10.21 29.86 -5.80
N LYS A 494 9.08 29.45 -5.23
CA LYS A 494 8.02 28.70 -5.94
C LYS A 494 7.10 29.60 -6.77
N ALA A 495 6.76 30.78 -6.26
CA ALA A 495 5.91 31.74 -6.96
C ALA A 495 6.51 32.26 -8.28
N ILE A 496 7.85 32.30 -8.39
CA ILE A 496 8.56 32.80 -9.58
C ILE A 496 8.41 31.86 -10.80
N LYS A 497 8.25 30.55 -10.58
CA LYS A 497 8.10 29.56 -11.68
C LYS A 497 6.79 29.71 -12.47
N GLY A 498 5.82 30.47 -11.97
CA GLY A 498 4.55 30.77 -12.65
C GLY A 498 4.55 32.03 -13.52
N ARG A 499 5.69 32.73 -13.67
CA ARG A 499 5.79 34.02 -14.39
C ARG A 499 5.73 33.86 -15.92
N ALA A 500 4.61 33.36 -16.45
CA ALA A 500 4.18 33.64 -17.81
C ALA A 500 3.25 34.85 -17.78
N GLU A 501 3.58 35.88 -18.58
CA GLU A 501 2.77 37.09 -18.86
C GLU A 501 2.75 38.18 -17.77
N GLN A 502 3.71 39.11 -17.86
CA GLN A 502 3.57 40.47 -17.31
C GLN A 502 2.64 41.28 -18.24
N SER A 503 1.42 41.59 -17.80
CA SER A 503 0.71 42.79 -18.26
C SER A 503 1.00 43.91 -17.25
N ARG A 504 1.70 44.95 -17.72
CA ARG A 504 1.80 46.22 -16.98
C ARG A 504 0.39 46.79 -16.87
N TRP A 505 -0.09 46.97 -15.65
CA TRP A 505 -1.21 47.87 -15.39
C TRP A 505 -0.66 49.30 -15.37
N ASP A 506 -0.67 49.96 -16.52
CA ASP A 506 -0.51 51.41 -16.57
C ASP A 506 -1.83 52.05 -16.12
N CYS A 507 -1.85 52.58 -14.88
CA CYS A 507 -2.92 53.46 -14.43
C CYS A 507 -2.72 54.84 -15.06
N PRO A 508 -3.71 55.41 -15.78
CA PRO A 508 -3.71 56.82 -16.12
C PRO A 508 -3.88 57.66 -14.84
N VAL A 509 -3.13 58.76 -14.77
CA VAL A 509 -3.15 59.78 -13.70
C VAL A 509 -4.55 60.34 -13.48
#